data_AF-A0A536UM73-F1
#
_entry.id   AF-A0A536UM73-F1
#
_cell.length_a   1.000
_cell.length_b   1.000
_cell.length_c   1.000
_cell.angle_alpha   90.00
_cell.angle_beta   90.00
_cell.angle_gamma   90.00
#
_symmetry.space_group_name_H-M   'P 1'
#
loop_
_entity.id
_entity.type
_entity.pdbx_description
1 polymer ?
#
loop_
_entity_poly.entity_id
_entity_poly.type
_entity_poly.pdbx_seq_one_letter_code
_entity_poly.pdbx_strand_id
1 'polypeptide(L)'
;MRPRLIAFIASLAFFIAVGATAQKAPPQRLEPLLEPPPPPPEIANDPELEPQITITRRQTETIEEYRVNGRLTMVKVTPKTGRPYYLVADGADGAFIRRDSLDSGLRVPMWLLFSF
;
A
#
# COMPACT_ATOMS: atom_id res chain seq x y z
N MET A 1 -85.32 -8.46 0.00
CA MET A 1 -84.36 -7.34 0.22
C MET A 1 -83.14 -7.57 -0.65
N ARG A 2 -82.60 -6.52 -1.27
CA ARG A 2 -81.95 -6.54 -2.61
C ARG A 2 -80.57 -7.24 -2.63
N PRO A 3 -80.41 -8.43 -3.26
CA PRO A 3 -79.17 -9.23 -3.23
C PRO A 3 -78.03 -8.67 -4.10
N ARG A 4 -78.30 -7.66 -4.93
CA ARG A 4 -77.32 -7.07 -5.87
C ARG A 4 -76.32 -6.11 -5.22
N LEU A 5 -76.64 -5.55 -4.05
CA LEU A 5 -75.74 -4.64 -3.32
C LEU A 5 -74.67 -5.40 -2.51
N ILE A 6 -75.03 -6.59 -2.01
CA ILE A 6 -74.13 -7.48 -1.24
C ILE A 6 -73.06 -8.08 -2.17
N ALA A 7 -73.43 -8.43 -3.40
CA ALA A 7 -72.51 -8.96 -4.41
C ALA A 7 -71.42 -7.95 -4.82
N PHE A 8 -71.73 -6.65 -4.85
CA PHE A 8 -70.77 -5.60 -5.21
C PHE A 8 -69.76 -5.32 -4.08
N ILE A 9 -70.19 -5.36 -2.82
CA ILE A 9 -69.31 -5.21 -1.65
C ILE A 9 -68.38 -6.42 -1.51
N ALA A 10 -68.89 -7.62 -1.78
CA ALA A 10 -68.08 -8.84 -1.78
C ALA A 10 -67.00 -8.85 -2.88
N SER A 11 -67.31 -8.30 -4.07
CA SER A 11 -66.35 -8.17 -5.17
C SER A 11 -65.24 -7.14 -4.88
N LEU A 12 -65.55 -6.06 -4.15
CA LEU A 12 -64.57 -5.05 -3.76
C LEU A 12 -63.65 -5.55 -2.63
N ALA A 13 -64.18 -6.33 -1.69
CA ALA A 13 -63.39 -6.95 -0.64
C ALA A 13 -62.40 -8.00 -1.17
N PHE A 14 -62.73 -8.68 -2.27
CA PHE A 14 -61.84 -9.67 -2.88
C PHE A 14 -60.61 -9.04 -3.54
N PHE A 15 -60.73 -7.85 -4.14
CA PHE A 15 -59.59 -7.14 -4.76
C PHE A 15 -58.60 -6.56 -3.73
N ILE A 16 -59.06 -6.18 -2.53
CA ILE A 16 -58.18 -5.66 -1.47
C ILE A 16 -57.31 -6.78 -0.87
N ALA A 17 -57.79 -8.02 -0.84
CA ALA A 17 -57.07 -9.15 -0.27
C ALA A 17 -55.86 -9.61 -1.10
N VAL A 18 -55.82 -9.31 -2.41
CA VAL A 18 -54.74 -9.81 -3.31
C VAL A 18 -53.47 -8.94 -3.25
N GLY A 19 -53.57 -7.67 -2.85
CA GLY A 19 -52.43 -6.74 -2.84
C GLY A 19 -51.43 -6.92 -1.68
N ALA A 20 -51.72 -7.77 -0.69
CA ALA A 20 -50.98 -7.81 0.57
C ALA A 20 -49.82 -8.83 0.63
N THR A 21 -49.57 -9.63 -0.41
CA THR A 21 -48.54 -10.69 -0.36
C THR A 21 -47.16 -10.28 -0.89
N ALA A 22 -46.98 -9.02 -1.27
CA ALA A 22 -45.73 -8.53 -1.87
C ALA A 22 -44.77 -7.82 -0.90
N GLN A 23 -44.83 -8.10 0.41
CA GLN A 23 -43.72 -7.73 1.30
C GLN A 23 -42.58 -8.72 1.11
N LYS A 24 -41.66 -8.41 0.19
CA LYS A 24 -40.36 -9.06 0.12
C LYS A 24 -39.63 -8.78 1.43
N ALA A 25 -39.70 -9.72 2.37
CA ALA A 25 -38.92 -9.67 3.60
C ALA A 25 -37.43 -9.47 3.23
N PRO A 26 -36.71 -8.53 3.87
CA PRO A 26 -35.26 -8.47 3.74
C PRO A 26 -34.69 -9.87 4.04
N PRO A 27 -33.69 -10.35 3.28
CA PRO A 27 -33.11 -11.65 3.53
C PRO A 27 -32.62 -11.69 4.98
N GLN A 28 -33.33 -12.44 5.84
CA GLN A 28 -33.01 -12.59 7.27
C GLN A 28 -31.74 -13.40 7.50
N ARG A 29 -31.16 -13.95 6.43
CA ARG A 29 -29.86 -14.60 6.44
C ARG A 29 -28.82 -13.64 5.89
N LEU A 30 -28.36 -12.75 6.76
CA LEU A 30 -27.05 -12.14 6.63
C LEU A 30 -26.07 -13.31 6.78
N GLU A 31 -25.47 -13.77 5.69
CA GLU A 31 -24.27 -14.60 5.81
C GLU A 31 -23.27 -13.77 6.62
N PRO A 32 -22.75 -14.29 7.75
CA PRO A 32 -21.69 -13.57 8.45
C PRO A 32 -20.56 -13.37 7.44
N LEU A 33 -20.27 -12.11 7.12
CA LEU A 33 -19.08 -11.80 6.32
C LEU A 33 -17.92 -12.46 7.05
N LEU A 34 -17.17 -13.32 6.34
CA LEU A 34 -15.92 -13.87 6.86
C LEU A 34 -15.10 -12.67 7.34
N GLU A 35 -14.75 -12.66 8.62
CA GLU A 35 -13.93 -11.59 9.16
C GLU A 35 -12.63 -11.54 8.34
N PRO A 36 -12.19 -10.34 7.89
CA PRO A 36 -10.92 -10.24 7.19
C PRO A 36 -9.84 -10.86 8.07
N PRO A 37 -8.87 -11.59 7.49
CA PRO A 37 -7.79 -12.19 8.26
C PRO A 37 -7.14 -11.10 9.13
N PRO A 38 -6.67 -11.46 10.34
CA PRO A 38 -5.98 -10.50 11.18
C PRO A 38 -4.86 -9.83 10.38
N PRO A 39 -4.62 -8.52 10.58
CA PRO A 39 -3.50 -7.86 9.94
C PRO A 39 -2.21 -8.65 10.21
N PRO A 40 -1.28 -8.73 9.24
CA PRO A 40 0.02 -9.35 9.48
C PRO A 40 0.62 -8.82 10.78
N PRO A 41 1.35 -9.65 11.56
CA PRO A 41 2.02 -9.18 12.75
C PRO A 41 2.86 -7.96 12.39
N GLU A 42 2.71 -6.88 13.15
CA GLU A 42 3.60 -5.73 13.05
C GLU A 42 5.01 -6.25 13.30
N ILE A 43 5.82 -6.33 12.25
CA ILE A 43 7.26 -6.51 12.41
C ILE A 43 7.69 -5.28 13.19
N ALA A 44 8.12 -5.48 14.43
CA ALA A 44 8.67 -4.40 15.23
C ALA A 44 9.81 -3.79 14.41
N ASN A 45 9.61 -2.57 13.92
CA ASN A 45 10.68 -1.80 13.29
C ASN A 45 11.65 -1.48 14.42
N ASP A 46 12.69 -2.30 14.55
CA ASP A 46 13.75 -2.03 15.49
C ASP A 46 14.46 -0.75 15.01
N PRO A 47 14.36 0.38 15.73
CA PRO A 47 14.99 1.62 15.33
C PRO A 47 16.51 1.50 15.22
N GLU A 48 17.14 0.46 15.79
CA GLU A 48 18.56 0.17 15.59
C GLU A 48 18.88 -0.35 14.18
N LEU A 49 17.93 -1.01 13.51
CA LEU A 49 18.11 -1.54 12.15
C LEU A 49 17.92 -0.47 11.06
N GLU A 50 17.30 0.65 11.38
CA GLU A 50 17.09 1.73 10.42
C GLU A 50 18.38 2.52 10.17
N PRO A 51 18.74 2.82 8.91
CA PRO A 51 19.85 3.70 8.61
C PRO A 51 19.52 5.13 9.07
N GLN A 52 20.32 5.67 9.98
CA GLN A 52 20.22 7.05 10.41
C GLN A 52 20.82 7.97 9.34
N ILE A 53 20.02 8.91 8.83
CA ILE A 53 20.45 9.88 7.81
C ILE A 53 20.59 11.26 8.43
N THR A 54 21.81 11.82 8.41
CA THR A 54 22.06 13.20 8.84
C THR A 54 22.30 14.10 7.63
N ILE A 55 21.44 15.11 7.45
CA ILE A 55 21.48 16.01 6.28
C ILE A 55 22.05 17.36 6.70
N THR A 56 23.24 17.68 6.21
CA THR A 56 23.88 18.98 6.39
C THR A 56 23.82 19.78 5.10
N ARG A 57 23.12 20.92 5.13
CA ARG A 57 23.03 21.84 4.00
C ARG A 57 24.07 22.94 4.15
N ARG A 58 24.93 23.09 3.13
CA ARG A 58 25.92 24.16 3.03
C ARG A 58 25.53 25.10 1.87
N GLN A 59 26.24 26.22 1.73
CA GLN A 59 25.99 27.18 0.66
C GLN A 59 26.30 26.63 -0.74
N THR A 60 27.28 25.72 -0.82
CA THR A 60 27.82 25.17 -2.08
C THR A 60 27.43 23.73 -2.34
N GLU A 61 26.95 22.99 -1.33
CA GLU A 61 26.67 21.55 -1.41
C GLU A 61 25.71 21.11 -0.30
N THR A 62 25.03 19.98 -0.51
CA THR A 62 24.27 19.27 0.53
C THR A 62 24.94 17.92 0.77
N ILE A 63 25.22 17.61 2.04
CA ILE A 63 25.88 16.39 2.47
C ILE A 63 24.85 15.54 3.23
N GLU A 64 24.65 14.30 2.80
CA GLU A 64 23.79 13.32 3.45
C GLU A 64 24.68 12.18 3.98
N GLU A 65 24.85 12.11 5.29
CA GLU A 65 25.60 11.05 5.96
C GLU A 65 24.67 9.90 6.35
N TYR A 66 24.98 8.69 5.89
CA TYR A 66 24.23 7.47 6.18
C TYR A 66 25.00 6.65 7.20
N ARG A 67 24.41 6.47 8.38
CA ARG A 67 24.96 5.66 9.46
C ARG A 67 24.09 4.44 9.70
N VAL A 68 24.70 3.27 9.77
CA VAL A 68 24.03 2.01 10.11
C VAL A 68 24.69 1.47 11.36
N ASN A 69 23.92 1.17 12.41
CA ASN A 69 24.45 0.74 13.71
C ASN A 69 25.54 1.68 14.25
N GLY A 70 25.37 3.00 14.07
CA GLY A 70 26.33 4.04 14.47
C GLY A 70 27.59 4.16 13.59
N ARG A 71 27.81 3.26 12.62
CA ARG A 71 28.96 3.31 11.69
C ARG A 71 28.60 4.09 10.44
N LEU A 72 29.49 5.00 10.01
CA LEU A 72 29.34 5.77 8.78
C LEU A 72 29.61 4.86 7.58
N THR A 73 28.55 4.45 6.88
CA THR A 73 28.64 3.52 5.75
C THR A 73 28.76 4.26 4.43
N MET A 74 28.06 5.38 4.29
CA MET A 74 28.03 6.14 3.04
C MET A 74 27.83 7.62 3.30
N VAL A 75 28.42 8.46 2.45
CA VAL A 75 28.13 9.89 2.36
C VAL A 75 27.75 10.22 0.94
N LYS A 76 26.56 10.81 0.75
CA LYS A 76 26.15 11.37 -0.54
C LYS A 76 26.39 12.87 -0.51
N VAL A 77 27.17 13.36 -1.46
CA VAL A 77 27.41 14.79 -1.64
C VAL A 77 26.66 15.23 -2.88
N THR A 78 25.81 16.24 -2.72
CA THR A 78 25.06 16.88 -3.80
C THR A 78 25.57 18.31 -3.96
N PRO A 79 26.51 18.56 -4.90
CA PRO A 79 26.99 19.91 -5.19
C PRO A 79 25.87 20.81 -5.71
N LYS A 80 25.99 22.12 -5.50
CA LYS A 80 25.06 23.11 -6.07
C LYS A 80 25.07 23.12 -7.60
N THR A 81 26.24 22.85 -8.19
CA THR A 81 26.44 22.76 -9.63
C THR A 81 27.19 21.48 -9.93
N GLY A 82 26.53 20.51 -10.58
CA GLY A 82 27.13 19.23 -10.95
C GLY A 82 26.25 18.04 -10.57
N ARG A 83 26.79 16.85 -10.74
CA ARG A 83 26.12 15.59 -10.36
C ARG A 83 26.49 15.20 -8.93
N PRO A 84 25.56 14.60 -8.18
CA PRO A 84 25.90 14.04 -6.89
C PRO A 84 26.88 12.89 -7.04
N TYR A 85 27.70 12.68 -6.01
CA TYR A 85 28.60 11.54 -5.91
C TYR A 85 28.51 10.94 -4.51
N TYR A 86 28.99 9.72 -4.38
CA TYR A 86 28.90 8.90 -3.20
C TYR A 86 30.29 8.56 -2.70
N LEU A 87 30.51 8.66 -1.40
CA LEU A 87 31.68 8.13 -0.72
C LEU A 87 31.20 6.91 0.06
N VAL A 88 31.61 5.71 -0.35
CA VAL A 88 31.19 4.45 0.26
C VAL A 88 32.35 3.90 1.08
N ALA A 89 32.12 3.57 2.35
CA ALA A 89 33.12 2.98 3.21
C ALA A 89 33.52 1.60 2.67
N ASP A 90 34.82 1.38 2.51
CA ASP A 90 35.41 0.09 2.22
C ASP A 90 35.74 -0.61 3.55
N GLY A 91 35.05 -1.73 3.81
CA GLY A 91 34.98 -2.36 5.13
C GLY A 91 36.32 -2.90 5.67
N ALA A 92 37.36 -2.99 4.83
CA ALA A 92 38.67 -3.52 5.21
C ALA A 92 39.57 -2.47 5.88
N ASP A 93 39.64 -1.26 5.32
CA ASP A 93 40.68 -0.28 5.69
C ASP A 93 40.11 1.02 6.27
N GLY A 94 38.78 1.14 6.34
CA GLY A 94 38.11 2.39 6.71
C GLY A 94 38.27 3.51 5.68
N ALA A 95 38.84 3.20 4.52
CA ALA A 95 38.92 4.11 3.39
C ALA A 95 37.54 4.33 2.78
N PHE A 96 37.32 5.51 2.21
CA PHE A 96 36.11 5.81 1.46
C PHE A 96 36.41 5.79 -0.04
N ILE A 97 35.68 4.98 -0.78
CA ILE A 97 35.76 4.91 -2.24
C ILE A 97 34.74 5.88 -2.82
N ARG A 98 35.23 6.80 -3.66
CA ARG A 98 34.35 7.68 -4.42
C ARG A 98 33.70 6.92 -5.58
N ARG A 99 32.38 7.04 -5.70
CA ARG A 99 31.58 6.55 -6.83
C ARG A 99 30.67 7.65 -7.35
N ASP A 100 30.65 7.83 -8.67
CA ASP A 100 29.74 8.81 -9.30
C ASP A 100 28.30 8.27 -9.45
N SER A 101 28.11 6.97 -9.25
CA SER A 101 26.80 6.29 -9.21
C SER A 101 26.84 5.12 -8.24
N LEU A 102 25.68 4.78 -7.65
CA LEU A 102 25.49 3.54 -6.90
C LEU A 102 25.16 2.34 -7.80
N ASP A 103 24.95 2.59 -9.09
CA ASP A 103 24.75 1.50 -10.04
C ASP A 103 26.07 0.74 -10.25
N SER A 104 26.03 -0.58 -10.05
CA SER A 104 27.22 -1.41 -9.89
C SER A 104 27.88 -1.84 -11.20
N GLY A 105 27.44 -1.34 -12.36
CA GLY A 105 28.13 -1.52 -13.63
C GLY A 105 27.21 -1.80 -14.82
N LEU A 106 27.79 -2.42 -15.85
CA LEU A 106 27.11 -2.83 -17.07
C LEU A 106 26.03 -3.86 -16.74
N ARG A 107 24.76 -3.46 -16.85
CA ARG A 107 23.61 -4.38 -16.76
C ARG A 107 23.39 -5.02 -18.12
N VAL A 108 23.75 -6.28 -18.25
CA VAL A 108 23.46 -7.05 -19.48
C VAL A 108 21.97 -7.44 -19.44
N PRO A 109 21.15 -6.98 -20.40
CA PRO A 109 19.76 -7.41 -20.47
C PRO A 109 19.68 -8.90 -20.83
N MET A 110 18.88 -9.67 -20.10
CA MET A 110 18.54 -11.05 -20.46
C MET A 110 17.16 -11.06 -21.13
N TRP A 111 17.17 -11.20 -22.45
CA TRP A 111 15.96 -11.45 -23.25
C TRP A 111 15.72 -12.96 -23.31
N LEU A 112 14.49 -13.40 -23.02
CA LEU A 112 14.08 -14.79 -23.22
C LEU A 112 13.69 -14.98 -24.69
N LEU A 113 14.45 -15.76 -25.44
CA LEU A 113 14.18 -15.99 -26.87
C LEU A 113 13.04 -17.00 -27.09
N PHE A 114 12.96 -18.04 -26.25
CA PHE A 114 11.90 -19.06 -26.33
C PHE A 114 11.52 -19.55 -24.92
N SER A 115 10.21 -19.71 -24.68
CA SER A 115 9.63 -20.43 -23.55
C SER A 115 8.58 -21.40 -24.10
N PHE A 116 8.61 -22.65 -23.67
CA PHE A 116 7.70 -23.70 -24.10
C PHE A 116 6.90 -24.25 -22.92
#